data_AF-A0AAV1QAZ6-F1
#
_entry.id   AF-A0AAV1QAZ6-F1
#
_cell.length_a   1.000
_cell.length_b   1.000
_cell.length_c   1.000
_cell.angle_alpha   90.00
_cell.angle_beta   90.00
_cell.angle_gamma   90.00
#
_symmetry.space_group_name_H-M   'P 1'
#
loop_
_entity.id
_entity.type
_entity.pdbx_description
1 polymer ?
#
loop_
_entity_poly.entity_id
_entity_poly.type
_entity_poly.pdbx_seq_one_letter_code
_entity_poly.pdbx_strand_id
1 'polypeptide(L)'
;MKPDTQNLRTLCPTRWTVRTGALKSDKSHDECGRKAGGILAMLEKFSTYFGLRLAYLVFYPTEQLSKTLQASAVVVTQAFIPQQRSDEAFDSFLKSVIEASKDLTEGPQLPRQRRLPKRLGGGDTEHAFESPSEYYRKQYFEVLDLLNNELSCRFDQSDFGVVMDMEKLLVAAASGKQVMLHSSVTSLYAEDFDFDSLRAQLSMLPVTIKTSGIQTKSEKTS
;
A
#
# COMPACT_ATOMS: atom_id res chain seq x y z
N MET A 1 -63.91 -11.29 -2.40
CA MET A 1 -62.96 -10.19 -2.13
C MET A 1 -61.55 -10.75 -2.27
N LYS A 2 -60.83 -10.37 -3.34
CA LYS A 2 -59.40 -10.71 -3.50
C LYS A 2 -58.59 -9.64 -2.75
N PRO A 3 -57.58 -9.99 -1.95
CA PRO A 3 -56.68 -8.98 -1.40
C PRO A 3 -55.77 -8.44 -2.50
N ASP A 4 -55.73 -7.12 -2.61
CA ASP A 4 -54.89 -6.39 -3.56
C ASP A 4 -53.42 -6.79 -3.41
N THR A 5 -52.83 -7.31 -4.48
CA THR A 5 -51.38 -7.44 -4.63
C THR A 5 -50.80 -6.04 -4.78
N GLN A 6 -50.51 -5.38 -3.66
CA GLN A 6 -49.70 -4.17 -3.65
C GLN A 6 -48.35 -4.50 -4.28
N ASN A 7 -48.05 -3.82 -5.40
CA ASN A 7 -46.78 -3.89 -6.09
C ASN A 7 -45.63 -3.54 -5.13
N LEU A 8 -45.02 -4.56 -4.52
CA LEU A 8 -43.79 -4.42 -3.76
C LEU A 8 -42.71 -3.98 -4.75
N ARG A 9 -42.43 -2.68 -4.76
CA ARG A 9 -41.35 -2.09 -5.54
C ARG A 9 -40.07 -2.88 -5.27
N THR A 10 -39.48 -3.43 -6.32
CA THR A 10 -38.16 -4.07 -6.29
C THR A 10 -37.15 -3.09 -5.70
N LEU A 11 -36.67 -3.38 -4.49
CA LEU A 11 -35.74 -2.51 -3.78
C LEU A 11 -34.35 -2.62 -4.42
N CYS A 12 -33.78 -1.48 -4.82
CA CYS A 12 -32.43 -1.41 -5.37
C CYS A 12 -31.36 -1.80 -4.33
N PRO A 13 -30.31 -2.57 -4.71
CA PRO A 13 -29.29 -3.10 -3.79
C PRO A 13 -28.49 -2.08 -2.97
N THR A 14 -28.53 -0.79 -3.30
CA THR A 14 -27.67 0.24 -2.69
C THR A 14 -28.32 1.01 -1.53
N ARG A 15 -29.57 0.71 -1.14
CA ARG A 15 -30.33 1.52 -0.15
C ARG A 15 -30.42 0.92 1.28
N TRP A 16 -29.91 -0.28 1.50
CA TRP A 16 -30.06 -1.04 2.74
C TRP A 16 -29.04 -0.74 3.86
N THR A 17 -27.98 0.03 3.61
CA THR A 17 -26.95 0.32 4.62
C THR A 17 -27.35 1.38 5.66
N VAL A 18 -28.55 1.98 5.57
CA VAL A 18 -28.93 3.16 6.40
C VAL A 18 -30.05 2.87 7.42
N ARG A 19 -30.40 1.61 7.71
CA ARG A 19 -31.41 1.32 8.75
C ARG A 19 -30.80 0.53 9.91
N THR A 20 -30.68 1.21 11.05
CA THR A 20 -30.25 0.68 12.36
C THR A 20 -31.06 -0.54 12.85
N GLY A 21 -32.22 -0.83 12.24
CA GLY A 21 -33.00 -2.03 12.50
C GLY A 21 -32.37 -3.34 11.99
N ALA A 22 -31.56 -3.31 10.93
CA ALA A 22 -30.86 -4.51 10.44
C ALA A 22 -29.78 -4.99 11.42
N LEU A 23 -29.16 -4.04 12.13
CA LEU A 23 -28.12 -4.32 13.14
C LEU A 23 -28.67 -5.01 14.39
N LYS A 24 -29.98 -4.96 14.63
CA LYS A 24 -30.66 -5.64 15.76
C LYS A 24 -31.27 -6.99 15.38
N SER A 25 -31.12 -7.43 14.13
CA SER A 25 -31.72 -8.70 13.66
C SER A 25 -30.78 -9.89 13.88
N ASP A 26 -30.31 -10.09 15.12
CA ASP A 26 -29.36 -11.16 15.50
C ASP A 26 -29.91 -12.59 15.40
N LYS A 27 -31.13 -12.78 14.88
CA LYS A 27 -31.78 -14.10 14.80
C LYS A 27 -32.65 -14.32 13.57
N SER A 28 -32.57 -13.47 12.55
CA SER A 28 -33.27 -13.77 11.29
C SER A 28 -32.44 -14.77 10.48
N HIS A 29 -33.04 -15.89 10.08
CA HIS A 29 -32.42 -16.87 9.17
C HIS A 29 -32.25 -16.34 7.72
N ASP A 30 -32.45 -15.04 7.52
CA ASP A 30 -32.33 -14.37 6.24
C ASP A 30 -30.86 -14.32 5.80
N GLU A 31 -30.62 -14.22 4.49
CA GLU A 31 -29.28 -14.25 3.89
C GLU A 31 -28.35 -13.19 4.51
N CYS A 32 -28.91 -12.02 4.84
CA CYS A 32 -28.21 -10.94 5.52
C CYS A 32 -27.77 -11.31 6.95
N GLY A 33 -28.65 -11.95 7.74
CA GLY A 33 -28.33 -12.37 9.10
C GLY A 33 -27.23 -13.42 9.12
N ARG A 34 -27.26 -14.37 8.18
CA ARG A 34 -26.21 -15.38 8.00
C ARG A 34 -24.86 -14.76 7.61
N LYS A 35 -24.85 -13.77 6.71
CA LYS A 35 -23.63 -13.05 6.32
C LYS A 35 -23.06 -12.23 7.48
N ALA A 36 -23.91 -11.49 8.18
CA ALA A 36 -23.51 -10.70 9.35
C ALA A 36 -22.94 -11.58 10.46
N GLY A 37 -23.60 -12.70 10.78
CA GLY A 37 -23.10 -13.67 11.75
C GLY A 37 -21.77 -14.32 11.32
N GLY A 38 -21.59 -14.60 10.02
CA GLY A 38 -20.32 -15.10 9.49
C GLY A 38 -19.17 -14.08 9.59
N ILE A 39 -19.45 -12.79 9.38
CA ILE A 39 -18.48 -11.70 9.56
C ILE A 39 -18.14 -11.55 11.04
N LEU A 40 -19.13 -11.56 11.92
CA LEU A 40 -18.93 -11.49 13.37
C LEU A 40 -18.02 -12.63 13.84
N ALA A 41 -18.32 -13.88 13.45
CA ALA A 41 -17.50 -15.04 13.76
C ALA A 41 -16.08 -14.99 13.15
N MET A 42 -15.86 -14.19 12.11
CA MET A 42 -14.50 -13.90 11.62
C MET A 42 -13.81 -12.83 12.46
N LEU A 43 -14.52 -11.76 12.85
CA LEU A 43 -13.97 -10.67 13.66
C LEU A 43 -13.61 -11.11 15.09
N GLU A 44 -14.32 -12.09 15.64
CA GLU A 44 -14.04 -12.69 16.96
C GLU A 44 -12.74 -13.54 16.98
N LYS A 45 -12.17 -13.86 15.82
CA LYS A 45 -10.91 -14.62 15.73
C LYS A 45 -9.70 -13.70 15.86
N PHE A 46 -8.76 -14.10 16.71
CA PHE A 46 -7.48 -13.40 16.89
C PHE A 46 -6.75 -13.15 15.57
N SER A 47 -6.73 -14.15 14.67
CA SER A 47 -6.05 -14.05 13.37
C SER A 47 -6.54 -12.86 12.53
N THR A 48 -7.83 -12.57 12.60
CA THR A 48 -8.45 -11.48 11.87
C THR A 48 -8.10 -10.14 12.51
N TYR A 49 -8.17 -10.07 13.85
CA TYR A 49 -7.78 -8.88 14.59
C TYR A 49 -6.30 -8.53 14.40
N PHE A 50 -5.42 -9.54 14.49
CA PHE A 50 -3.99 -9.41 14.19
C PHE A 50 -3.76 -8.91 12.76
N GLY A 51 -4.42 -9.53 11.77
CA GLY A 51 -4.33 -9.11 10.37
C GLY A 51 -4.78 -7.66 10.14
N LEU A 52 -5.86 -7.23 10.80
CA LEU A 52 -6.34 -5.84 10.72
C LEU A 52 -5.35 -4.85 11.37
N ARG A 53 -4.77 -5.21 12.52
CA ARG A 53 -3.75 -4.40 13.18
C ARG A 53 -2.48 -4.29 12.35
N LEU A 54 -2.06 -5.40 11.72
CA LEU A 54 -0.92 -5.43 10.82
C LEU A 54 -1.20 -4.60 9.55
N ALA A 55 -2.39 -4.74 8.97
CA ALA A 55 -2.82 -3.94 7.84
C ALA A 55 -2.81 -2.44 8.18
N TYR A 56 -3.27 -2.05 9.37
CA TYR A 56 -3.21 -0.65 9.80
C TYR A 56 -1.76 -0.15 9.93
N LEU A 57 -0.88 -0.94 10.56
CA LEU A 57 0.54 -0.61 10.72
C LEU A 57 1.24 -0.35 9.38
N VAL A 58 0.88 -1.14 8.36
CA VAL A 58 1.53 -1.12 7.05
C VAL A 58 0.86 -0.13 6.09
N PHE A 59 -0.48 -0.07 6.07
CA PHE A 59 -1.21 0.82 5.18
C PHE A 59 -1.07 2.28 5.55
N TYR A 60 -1.06 2.62 6.83
CA TYR A 60 -0.90 4.02 7.26
C TYR A 60 0.31 4.72 6.61
N PRO A 61 1.56 4.20 6.74
CA PRO A 61 2.71 4.83 6.12
C PRO A 61 2.68 4.76 4.58
N THR A 62 2.18 3.67 3.98
CA THR A 62 2.08 3.59 2.50
C THR A 62 1.00 4.51 1.90
N GLU A 63 -0.07 4.79 2.62
CA GLU A 63 -1.11 5.72 2.19
C GLU A 63 -0.57 7.15 2.23
N GLN A 64 0.19 7.50 3.27
CA GLN A 64 0.90 8.78 3.32
C GLN A 64 1.87 8.93 2.15
N LEU A 65 2.65 7.89 1.86
CA LEU A 65 3.51 7.86 0.68
C LEU A 65 2.73 8.08 -0.62
N SER A 66 1.60 7.37 -0.80
CA SER A 66 0.77 7.52 -1.99
C SER A 66 0.16 8.91 -2.15
N LYS A 67 -0.17 9.58 -1.04
CA LYS A 67 -0.75 10.94 -1.06
C LYS A 67 0.30 12.01 -1.27
N THR A 68 1.48 11.84 -0.68
CA THR A 68 2.49 12.91 -0.67
C THR A 68 3.49 12.79 -1.80
N LEU A 69 3.77 11.60 -2.36
CA LEU A 69 4.58 11.33 -3.57
C LEU A 69 5.75 12.30 -3.80
N GLN A 70 6.35 12.76 -2.71
CA GLN A 70 7.47 13.68 -2.64
C GLN A 70 8.67 12.86 -2.18
N ALA A 71 9.85 13.16 -2.71
CA ALA A 71 11.07 12.41 -2.45
C ALA A 71 11.35 12.21 -0.94
N SER A 72 10.99 13.18 -0.09
CA SER A 72 11.16 13.07 1.37
C SER A 72 10.26 12.01 2.01
N ALA A 73 9.01 11.88 1.58
CA ALA A 73 8.08 10.88 2.11
C ALA A 73 8.48 9.45 1.75
N VAL A 74 9.05 9.27 0.54
CA VAL A 74 9.59 8.00 0.03
C VAL A 74 10.73 7.51 0.91
N VAL A 75 11.71 8.38 1.19
CA VAL A 75 12.88 8.03 2.01
C VAL A 75 12.47 7.65 3.44
N VAL A 76 11.51 8.38 4.03
CA VAL A 76 11.01 8.08 5.38
C VAL A 76 10.31 6.71 5.43
N THR A 77 9.51 6.38 4.41
CA THR A 77 8.84 5.07 4.36
C THR A 77 9.82 3.93 4.13
N GLN A 78 10.75 4.08 3.18
CA GLN A 78 11.81 3.10 2.92
C GLN A 78 12.73 2.86 4.11
N ALA A 79 12.92 3.85 4.99
CA ALA A 79 13.68 3.66 6.24
C ALA A 79 12.85 3.04 7.38
N PHE A 80 11.54 3.33 7.43
CA PHE A 80 10.64 2.84 8.48
C PHE A 80 10.42 1.32 8.41
N ILE A 81 10.19 0.77 7.22
CA ILE A 81 9.83 -0.65 7.05
C ILE A 81 10.97 -1.61 7.48
N PRO A 82 12.24 -1.37 7.12
CA PRO A 82 13.37 -2.16 7.63
C PRO A 82 13.54 -2.04 9.14
N GLN A 83 13.24 -0.87 9.73
CA GLN A 83 13.30 -0.67 11.17
C GLN A 83 12.22 -1.48 11.92
N GLN A 84 11.03 -1.61 11.32
CA GLN A 84 9.96 -2.47 11.83
C GLN A 84 10.29 -3.97 11.70
N ARG A 85 11.23 -4.35 10.82
CA ARG A 85 11.76 -5.72 10.70
C ARG A 85 12.78 -6.02 11.81
N SER A 86 12.38 -5.88 13.06
CA SER A 86 13.16 -6.28 14.23
C SER A 86 12.32 -7.13 15.16
N ASP A 87 12.98 -8.06 15.87
CA ASP A 87 12.29 -8.91 16.85
C ASP A 87 11.71 -8.09 18.00
N GLU A 88 12.36 -7.00 18.38
CA GLU A 88 11.89 -6.05 19.39
C GLU A 88 10.60 -5.33 18.96
N ALA A 89 10.53 -4.89 17.71
CA ALA A 89 9.33 -4.28 17.15
C ALA A 89 8.18 -5.28 17.06
N PHE A 90 8.48 -6.53 16.66
CA PHE A 90 7.50 -7.61 16.65
C PHE A 90 6.97 -7.91 18.06
N ASP A 91 7.84 -8.05 19.05
CA ASP A 91 7.44 -8.36 20.43
C ASP A 91 6.58 -7.25 21.03
N SER A 92 6.95 -5.98 20.79
CA SER A 92 6.16 -4.82 21.20
C SER A 92 4.78 -4.81 20.53
N PHE A 93 4.75 -5.05 19.21
CA PHE A 93 3.52 -5.13 18.44
C PHE A 93 2.62 -6.27 18.92
N LEU A 94 3.16 -7.47 19.08
CA LEU A 94 2.40 -8.64 19.51
C LEU A 94 1.83 -8.44 20.92
N LYS A 95 2.60 -7.88 21.86
CA LYS A 95 2.10 -7.53 23.20
C LYS A 95 0.95 -6.54 23.14
N SER A 96 1.09 -5.48 22.35
CA SER A 96 0.02 -4.48 22.15
C SER A 96 -1.24 -5.11 21.54
N VAL A 97 -1.09 -5.99 20.55
CA VAL A 97 -2.21 -6.68 19.91
C VAL A 97 -2.90 -7.62 20.90
N ILE A 98 -2.14 -8.41 21.67
CA ILE A 98 -2.69 -9.31 22.69
C ILE A 98 -3.43 -8.51 23.76
N GLU A 99 -2.84 -7.42 24.27
CA GLU A 99 -3.50 -6.57 25.28
C GLU A 99 -4.80 -5.96 24.76
N ALA A 100 -4.78 -5.44 23.53
CA ALA A 100 -5.94 -4.83 22.91
C ALA A 100 -7.00 -5.84 22.44
N SER A 101 -6.65 -7.13 22.35
CA SER A 101 -7.57 -8.20 21.94
C SER A 101 -8.21 -8.95 23.12
N LYS A 102 -7.74 -8.75 24.36
CA LYS A 102 -8.23 -9.46 25.56
C LYS A 102 -9.75 -9.44 25.72
N ASP A 103 -10.38 -8.31 25.38
CA ASP A 103 -11.81 -8.09 25.54
C ASP A 103 -12.62 -8.32 24.25
N LEU A 104 -11.95 -8.59 23.12
CA LEU A 104 -12.55 -8.58 21.79
C LEU A 104 -12.50 -9.94 21.07
N THR A 105 -11.46 -10.74 21.29
CA THR A 105 -11.26 -12.00 20.57
C THR A 105 -10.76 -13.11 21.47
N GLU A 106 -10.88 -14.34 20.98
CA GLU A 106 -10.14 -15.48 21.54
C GLU A 106 -8.62 -15.20 21.52
N GLY A 107 -7.85 -15.88 22.37
CA GLY A 107 -6.39 -15.74 22.40
C GLY A 107 -5.69 -16.27 21.13
N PRO A 108 -4.38 -16.03 20.97
CA PRO A 108 -3.63 -16.50 19.81
C PRO A 108 -3.64 -18.04 19.73
N GLN A 109 -4.26 -18.56 18.67
CA GLN A 109 -4.32 -20.00 18.38
C GLN A 109 -3.54 -20.32 17.10
N LEU A 110 -2.90 -21.49 17.07
CA LEU A 110 -2.30 -22.04 15.86
C LEU A 110 -3.39 -22.53 14.91
N PRO A 111 -3.24 -22.31 13.59
CA PRO A 111 -4.16 -22.88 12.62
C PRO A 111 -4.21 -24.40 12.74
N ARG A 112 -5.40 -24.98 12.54
CA ARG A 112 -5.58 -26.43 12.51
C ARG A 112 -4.73 -27.02 11.38
N GLN A 113 -3.73 -27.84 11.74
CA GLN A 113 -2.94 -28.60 10.77
C GLN A 113 -3.85 -29.53 9.95
N ARG A 114 -3.75 -29.41 8.63
CA ARG A 114 -4.48 -30.25 7.69
C ARG A 114 -3.62 -31.48 7.39
N ARG A 115 -3.95 -32.59 8.05
CA ARG A 115 -3.33 -33.89 7.74
C ARG A 115 -3.44 -34.18 6.24
N LEU A 116 -2.30 -34.38 5.58
CA LEU A 116 -2.30 -34.83 4.19
C LEU A 116 -3.10 -36.15 4.05
N PRO A 117 -3.91 -36.29 2.98
CA PRO A 117 -4.57 -37.56 2.68
C PRO A 117 -3.54 -38.68 2.56
N LYS A 118 -3.78 -39.83 3.21
CA LYS A 118 -2.86 -40.98 3.29
C LYS A 118 -2.30 -41.46 1.94
N ARG A 119 -3.01 -41.21 0.84
CA ARG A 119 -2.60 -41.59 -0.53
C ARG A 119 -1.41 -40.79 -1.07
N LEU A 120 -1.10 -39.64 -0.46
CA LEU A 120 -0.07 -38.70 -0.89
C LEU A 120 1.11 -38.61 0.10
N GLY A 121 1.00 -39.23 1.29
CA GLY A 121 1.94 -39.05 2.40
C GLY A 121 3.09 -40.05 2.39
N GLY A 122 4.14 -39.76 1.63
CA GLY A 122 5.43 -40.42 1.76
C GLY A 122 6.20 -39.91 2.98
N GLY A 123 5.79 -40.31 4.19
CA GLY A 123 6.60 -40.32 5.42
C GLY A 123 7.12 -38.99 5.99
N ASP A 124 7.06 -37.87 5.29
CA ASP A 124 7.67 -36.63 5.73
C ASP A 124 6.75 -35.86 6.70
N THR A 125 7.31 -35.40 7.81
CA THR A 125 6.58 -34.65 8.83
C THR A 125 6.36 -33.22 8.35
N GLU A 126 5.09 -32.83 8.17
CA GLU A 126 4.71 -31.45 7.85
C GLU A 126 5.33 -30.47 8.86
N HIS A 127 5.84 -29.33 8.38
CA HIS A 127 6.41 -28.29 9.25
C HIS A 127 5.35 -27.82 10.26
N ALA A 128 5.58 -28.16 11.53
CA ALA A 128 4.79 -27.64 12.64
C ALA A 128 5.42 -26.35 13.15
N PHE A 129 4.61 -25.35 13.48
CA PHE A 129 5.08 -24.21 14.27
C PHE A 129 5.02 -24.60 15.73
N GLU A 130 6.09 -24.37 16.49
CA GLU A 130 6.16 -24.78 17.90
C GLU A 130 5.32 -23.87 18.80
N SER A 131 5.11 -22.62 18.39
CA SER A 131 4.33 -21.62 19.12
C SER A 131 3.44 -20.76 18.22
N PRO A 132 2.23 -20.35 18.67
CA PRO A 132 1.44 -19.32 18.01
C PRO A 132 2.23 -18.05 17.71
N SER A 133 3.18 -17.68 18.58
CA SER A 133 4.03 -16.50 18.40
C SER A 133 4.89 -16.60 17.14
N GLU A 134 5.50 -17.77 16.88
CA GLU A 134 6.33 -17.98 15.69
C GLU A 134 5.53 -17.94 14.40
N TYR A 135 4.30 -18.46 14.44
CA TYR A 135 3.38 -18.39 13.31
C TYR A 135 3.06 -16.93 12.94
N TYR A 136 2.70 -16.11 13.93
CA TYR A 136 2.42 -14.68 13.70
C TYR A 136 3.68 -13.88 13.39
N ARG A 137 4.85 -14.28 13.90
CA ARG A 137 6.16 -13.70 13.55
C ARG A 137 6.47 -13.90 12.07
N LYS A 138 6.27 -15.12 11.57
CA LYS A 138 6.43 -15.41 10.14
C LYS A 138 5.52 -14.50 9.30
N GLN A 139 4.23 -14.44 9.64
CA GLN A 139 3.28 -13.60 8.90
C GLN A 139 3.64 -12.11 8.93
N TYR A 140 4.08 -11.62 10.09
CA TYR A 140 4.51 -10.24 10.27
C TYR A 140 5.68 -9.90 9.34
N PHE A 141 6.73 -10.72 9.33
CA PHE A 141 7.90 -10.48 8.49
C PHE A 141 7.63 -10.69 7.00
N GLU A 142 6.80 -11.66 6.64
CA GLU A 142 6.40 -11.90 5.26
C GLU A 142 5.71 -10.67 4.65
N VAL A 143 4.81 -10.02 5.40
CA VAL A 143 4.15 -8.79 4.95
C VAL A 143 5.14 -7.64 4.80
N LEU A 144 6.06 -7.47 5.75
CA LEU A 144 7.08 -6.40 5.67
C LEU A 144 8.04 -6.62 4.51
N ASP A 145 8.46 -7.86 4.25
CA ASP A 145 9.35 -8.22 3.14
C ASP A 145 8.70 -7.97 1.79
N LEU A 146 7.46 -8.45 1.62
CA LEU A 146 6.69 -8.21 0.41
C LEU A 146 6.52 -6.71 0.16
N LEU A 147 6.17 -5.96 1.19
CA LEU A 147 5.97 -4.52 1.05
C LEU A 147 7.27 -3.78 0.72
N ASN A 148 8.39 -4.14 1.35
CA ASN A 148 9.68 -3.55 1.03
C ASN A 148 10.08 -3.86 -0.42
N ASN A 149 9.89 -5.10 -0.86
CA ASN A 149 10.18 -5.50 -2.23
C ASN A 149 9.29 -4.76 -3.24
N GLU A 150 7.98 -4.67 -3.00
CA GLU A 150 7.05 -3.94 -3.88
C GLU A 150 7.36 -2.45 -3.94
N LEU A 151 7.76 -1.85 -2.81
CA LEU A 151 8.21 -0.45 -2.80
C LEU A 151 9.50 -0.26 -3.59
N SER A 152 10.51 -1.10 -3.38
CA SER A 152 11.73 -1.08 -4.18
C SER A 152 11.42 -1.25 -5.66
N CYS A 153 10.64 -2.26 -6.06
CA CYS A 153 10.23 -2.47 -7.44
C CYS A 153 9.48 -1.29 -8.04
N ARG A 154 8.64 -0.60 -7.25
CA ARG A 154 7.90 0.58 -7.73
C ARG A 154 8.78 1.80 -7.95
N PHE A 155 9.82 2.00 -7.14
CA PHE A 155 10.73 3.13 -7.27
C PHE A 155 11.93 2.86 -8.19
N ASP A 156 12.32 1.59 -8.36
CA ASP A 156 13.42 1.15 -9.23
C ASP A 156 12.95 0.81 -10.66
N GLN A 157 11.79 1.30 -11.10
CA GLN A 157 11.34 1.08 -12.47
C GLN A 157 12.27 1.82 -13.45
N SER A 158 12.61 1.17 -14.56
CA SER A 158 13.47 1.73 -15.63
C SER A 158 13.01 3.10 -16.10
N ASP A 159 11.69 3.30 -16.12
CA ASP A 159 11.05 4.51 -16.65
C ASP A 159 11.24 5.70 -15.69
N PHE A 160 11.28 5.44 -14.37
CA PHE A 160 11.62 6.47 -13.38
C PHE A 160 13.08 6.90 -13.52
N GLY A 161 13.99 5.98 -13.84
CA GLY A 161 15.39 6.31 -14.11
C GLY A 161 15.54 7.33 -15.22
N VAL A 162 14.81 7.16 -16.32
CA VAL A 162 14.81 8.07 -17.48
C VAL A 162 14.27 9.45 -17.09
N VAL A 163 13.16 9.50 -16.33
CA VAL A 163 12.58 10.77 -15.86
C VAL A 163 13.50 11.48 -14.87
N MET A 164 14.14 10.76 -13.95
CA MET A 164 15.12 11.32 -13.02
C MET A 164 16.36 11.85 -13.74
N ASP A 165 16.82 11.15 -14.77
CA ASP A 165 17.95 11.60 -15.58
C ASP A 165 17.60 12.84 -16.41
N MET A 166 16.37 12.95 -16.91
CA MET A 166 15.84 14.16 -17.54
C MET A 166 15.73 15.33 -16.55
N GLU A 167 15.24 15.09 -15.34
CA GLU A 167 15.16 16.12 -14.29
C GLU A 167 16.56 16.62 -13.93
N LYS A 168 17.51 15.71 -13.67
CA LYS A 168 18.91 16.05 -13.39
C LYS A 168 19.53 16.85 -14.52
N LEU A 169 19.26 16.46 -15.78
CA LEU A 169 19.71 17.17 -16.97
C LEU A 169 19.20 18.62 -16.97
N LEU A 170 17.91 18.83 -16.74
CA LEU A 170 17.29 20.16 -16.70
C LEU A 170 17.83 21.02 -15.55
N VAL A 171 17.94 20.45 -14.33
CA VAL A 171 18.46 21.16 -13.15
C VAL A 171 19.92 21.57 -13.35
N ALA A 172 20.75 20.68 -13.91
CA ALA A 172 22.15 20.98 -14.15
C ALA A 172 22.35 21.97 -15.31
N ALA A 173 21.52 21.90 -16.36
CA ALA A 173 21.49 22.90 -17.43
C ALA A 173 21.07 24.29 -16.91
N ALA A 174 20.02 24.35 -16.08
CA ALA A 174 19.59 25.59 -15.40
C ALA A 174 20.69 26.18 -14.49
N SER A 175 21.53 25.33 -13.92
CA SER A 175 22.70 25.72 -13.11
C SER A 175 23.93 26.10 -13.94
N GLY A 176 23.86 26.01 -15.28
CA GLY A 176 24.95 26.36 -16.20
C GLY A 176 26.06 25.31 -16.31
N LYS A 177 25.84 24.08 -15.81
CA LYS A 177 26.80 22.98 -15.99
C LYS A 177 26.54 22.28 -17.32
N GLN A 178 27.60 21.94 -18.05
CA GLN A 178 27.50 21.16 -19.28
C GLN A 178 27.24 19.70 -18.91
N VAL A 179 26.11 19.17 -19.33
CA VAL A 179 25.69 17.80 -19.00
C VAL A 179 25.74 16.95 -20.26
N MET A 180 26.36 15.79 -20.15
CA MET A 180 26.32 14.76 -21.18
C MET A 180 24.98 14.04 -21.11
N LEU A 181 24.27 13.92 -22.24
CA LEU A 181 23.08 13.08 -22.31
C LEU A 181 23.48 11.63 -22.03
N HIS A 182 22.76 11.00 -21.10
CA HIS A 182 22.95 9.58 -20.83
C HIS A 182 22.40 8.76 -22.00
N SER A 183 23.15 7.75 -22.45
CA SER A 183 22.84 6.96 -23.65
C SER A 183 21.43 6.37 -23.66
N SER A 184 20.89 6.02 -22.49
CA SER A 184 19.54 5.50 -22.30
C SER A 184 18.44 6.47 -22.77
N VAL A 185 18.61 7.77 -22.51
CA VAL A 185 17.65 8.82 -22.89
C VAL A 185 17.73 9.07 -24.39
N THR A 186 18.95 9.04 -24.94
CA THR A 186 19.18 9.25 -26.37
C THR A 186 18.61 8.13 -27.23
N SER A 187 18.66 6.88 -26.75
CA SER A 187 18.05 5.74 -27.47
C SER A 187 16.53 5.72 -27.38
N LEU A 188 15.95 6.10 -26.24
CA LEU A 188 14.50 6.04 -26.03
C LEU A 188 13.74 7.10 -26.81
N TYR A 189 14.32 8.30 -26.97
CA TYR A 189 13.69 9.41 -27.66
C TYR A 189 14.40 9.81 -28.96
N ALA A 190 15.08 8.85 -29.58
CA ALA A 190 15.83 9.09 -30.82
C ALA A 190 14.94 9.58 -31.97
N GLU A 191 13.68 9.17 -31.98
CA GLU A 191 12.71 9.54 -33.02
C GLU A 191 11.93 10.81 -32.67
N ASP A 192 11.88 11.20 -31.39
CA ASP A 192 11.06 12.32 -30.90
C ASP A 192 11.83 13.64 -30.76
N PHE A 193 13.16 13.58 -30.54
CA PHE A 193 13.97 14.78 -30.32
C PHE A 193 15.13 14.92 -31.29
N ASP A 194 15.28 16.14 -31.83
CA ASP A 194 16.52 16.60 -32.41
C ASP A 194 17.49 17.00 -31.28
N PHE A 195 18.45 16.13 -30.99
CA PHE A 195 19.41 16.31 -29.89
C PHE A 195 20.37 17.50 -30.10
N ASP A 196 20.61 17.93 -31.35
CA ASP A 196 21.45 19.09 -31.61
C ASP A 196 20.71 20.38 -31.25
N SER A 197 19.43 20.45 -31.62
CA SER A 197 18.53 21.53 -31.22
C SER A 197 18.31 21.57 -29.71
N LEU A 198 18.10 20.39 -29.08
CA LEU A 198 17.95 20.26 -27.64
C LEU A 198 19.20 20.77 -26.89
N ARG A 199 20.40 20.46 -27.38
CA ARG A 199 21.66 20.93 -26.77
C ARG A 199 21.79 22.46 -26.85
N ALA A 200 21.38 23.06 -27.97
CA ALA A 200 21.34 24.51 -28.11
C ALA A 200 20.31 25.17 -27.19
N GLN A 201 19.14 24.53 -27.01
CA GLN A 201 18.11 25.03 -26.08
C GLN A 201 18.56 24.93 -24.61
N LEU A 202 19.19 23.82 -24.22
CA LEU A 202 19.70 23.61 -22.86
C LEU A 202 20.83 24.59 -22.49
N SER A 203 21.67 24.99 -23.45
CA SER A 203 22.73 25.98 -23.21
C SER A 203 22.19 27.41 -23.03
N MET A 204 21.04 27.71 -23.64
CA MET A 204 20.35 29.00 -23.53
C MET A 204 19.44 29.07 -22.29
N LEU A 205 19.06 27.93 -21.72
CA LEU A 205 18.18 27.79 -20.54
C LEU A 205 18.61 28.64 -19.32
N PRO A 206 19.89 28.68 -18.90
CA PRO A 206 20.30 29.54 -17.78
C PRO A 206 20.21 31.05 -18.11
N VAL A 207 20.30 31.44 -19.39
CA VAL A 207 20.12 32.83 -19.83
C VAL A 207 18.62 33.19 -19.80
N THR A 208 17.76 32.30 -20.30
CA THR A 208 16.31 32.53 -20.32
C THR A 208 15.71 32.63 -18.92
N ILE A 209 16.15 31.79 -17.98
CA ILE A 209 15.76 31.88 -16.55
C ILE A 209 16.16 33.23 -15.94
N LYS A 210 17.37 33.72 -16.24
CA LYS A 210 17.82 35.02 -15.73
C LYS A 210 16.98 36.16 -16.30
N THR A 211 16.65 36.13 -17.59
CA THR A 211 15.82 37.17 -18.22
C THR A 211 14.36 37.16 -17.74
N SER A 212 13.76 35.99 -17.49
CA SER A 212 12.38 35.88 -16.98
C SER A 212 12.26 36.22 -15.48
N GLY A 213 13.30 35.93 -14.69
CA GLY A 213 13.40 36.38 -13.30
C GLY A 213 13.53 37.90 -13.14
N ILE A 214 13.98 38.61 -14.18
CA ILE A 214 14.07 40.07 -14.20
C ILE A 214 12.71 40.70 -14.56
N GLN A 215 11.96 40.12 -15.51
CA GLN A 215 10.63 40.61 -15.90
C GLN A 215 9.60 40.47 -14.76
N THR A 216 9.66 39.38 -13.98
CA THR A 216 8.75 39.16 -12.83
C THR A 216 9.02 40.10 -11.65
N LYS A 217 10.20 40.75 -11.58
CA LYS A 217 10.49 41.80 -10.59
C LYS A 217 9.98 43.18 -11.01
N SER A 218 9.93 43.48 -12.31
CA SER A 218 9.43 44.78 -12.79
C SER A 218 7.91 44.89 -12.73
N GLU A 219 7.17 43.77 -12.84
CA GLU A 219 5.70 43.76 -12.76
C GLU A 219 5.14 43.92 -11.32
N LYS A 220 5.97 43.76 -10.29
CA LYS A 220 5.55 43.96 -8.88
C LYS A 220 5.75 45.39 -8.36
N THR A 221 6.24 46.30 -9.20
CA THR A 221 6.51 47.70 -8.87
C THR A 221 5.64 48.69 -9.66
N SER A 222 4.45 48.27 -10.08
CA SER A 222 3.41 49.17 -10.63
C SER A 222 2.08 48.94 -9.95
#